data_AF-A0A848DMD8-F1
#
_entry.id   AF-A0A848DMD8-F1
#
_cell.length_a   1.000
_cell.length_b   1.000
_cell.length_c   1.000
_cell.angle_alpha   90.00
_cell.angle_beta   90.00
_cell.angle_gamma   90.00
#
_symmetry.space_group_name_H-M   'P 1'
#
loop_
_entity.id
_entity.type
_entity.pdbx_description
1 polymer ?
#
loop_
_entity_poly.entity_id
_entity_poly.type
_entity_poly.pdbx_seq_one_letter_code
_entity_poly.pdbx_strand_id
1 'polypeptide(L)' 'AAPPASPGPAVLQVAIDPVCGMEVAVTASGVSAQHAGRAYWFCGTGCRQAFLDDPARFRG' A
#
# COMPACT_ATOMS: atom_id res chain seq x y z
N ALA A 1 -2.86 29.47 10.40
CA ALA A 1 -2.51 29.00 9.04
C ALA A 1 -1.84 27.64 9.18
N ALA A 2 -2.49 26.58 8.72
CA ALA A 2 -1.86 25.26 8.65
C ALA A 2 -0.72 25.31 7.61
N PRO A 3 0.43 24.67 7.84
CA PRO A 3 1.50 24.64 6.85
C PRO A 3 0.99 24.00 5.54
N PRO A 4 1.48 24.41 4.36
CA PRO A 4 1.21 23.67 3.14
C PRO A 4 1.84 22.29 3.29
N ALA A 5 1.00 21.26 3.36
CA ALA A 5 1.43 19.88 3.25
C ALA A 5 1.97 19.66 1.84
N SER A 6 3.26 19.93 1.66
CA SER A 6 4.00 19.49 0.48
C SER A 6 4.75 18.22 0.84
N PRO A 7 4.27 17.03 0.47
CA PRO A 7 5.17 15.94 0.14
C PRO A 7 5.50 16.07 -1.35
N GLY A 8 6.74 16.46 -1.67
CA GLY A 8 7.27 16.27 -3.02
C GLY A 8 7.29 14.77 -3.36
N PRO A 9 7.03 14.36 -4.61
CA PRO A 9 6.95 12.94 -4.94
C PRO A 9 8.37 12.41 -5.15
N ALA A 10 9.06 12.06 -4.08
CA ALA A 10 10.22 11.19 -4.16
C ALA A 10 9.73 9.78 -3.85
N VAL A 11 9.34 9.04 -4.90
CA VAL A 11 9.04 7.61 -4.85
C VAL A 11 10.30 6.83 -4.46
N LEU A 12 10.61 6.81 -3.16
CA LEU A 12 11.80 6.16 -2.61
C LEU A 12 11.47 4.84 -1.88
N GLN A 13 10.21 4.60 -1.58
CA GLN A 13 9.78 3.36 -0.93
C GLN A 13 9.16 2.42 -1.95
N VAL A 14 9.68 1.20 -1.98
CA VAL A 14 9.03 0.04 -2.58
C VAL A 14 8.49 -0.82 -1.44
N ALA A 15 7.30 -1.36 -1.63
CA ALA A 15 6.66 -2.29 -0.72
C ALA A 15 6.38 -3.58 -1.48
N ILE A 16 6.33 -4.70 -0.77
CA ILE A 16 5.96 -5.99 -1.36
C ILE A 16 4.47 -6.20 -1.16
N ASP A 17 3.77 -6.49 -2.25
CA ASP A 17 2.38 -6.89 -2.22
C ASP A 17 2.27 -8.25 -1.49
N PRO A 18 1.59 -8.33 -0.33
CA PRO A 18 1.50 -9.56 0.45
C PRO A 18 0.66 -10.65 -0.23
N VAL A 19 -0.13 -10.30 -1.26
CA VAL A 19 -0.99 -11.25 -1.98
C VAL A 19 -0.20 -12.00 -3.06
N CYS A 20 0.61 -11.29 -3.83
CA CYS A 20 1.31 -11.85 -4.98
C CYS A 20 2.85 -11.84 -4.87
N GLY A 21 3.41 -11.17 -3.87
CA GLY A 21 4.86 -11.03 -3.67
C GLY A 21 5.53 -10.04 -4.61
N MET A 22 4.76 -9.23 -5.35
CA MET A 22 5.30 -8.27 -6.32
C MET A 22 5.79 -7.00 -5.63
N GLU A 23 6.96 -6.49 -6.02
CA GLU A 23 7.42 -5.16 -5.61
C GLU A 23 6.58 -4.06 -6.27
N VAL A 24 6.07 -3.15 -5.44
CA VAL A 24 5.21 -2.05 -5.84
C VAL A 24 5.73 -0.74 -5.28
N ALA A 25 5.65 0.31 -6.08
CA ALA A 25 6.05 1.63 -5.63
C ALA A 25 5.06 2.19 -4.61
N VAL A 26 5.56 2.57 -3.43
CA VAL A 26 4.82 3.29 -2.40
C VAL A 26 4.64 4.72 -2.87
N THR A 27 3.47 5.00 -3.45
CA THR A 27 3.11 6.32 -3.93
C THR A 27 1.79 6.77 -3.31
N ALA A 28 1.60 8.08 -3.17
CA ALA A 28 0.36 8.64 -2.62
C ALA A 28 -0.87 8.33 -3.49
N SER A 29 -0.67 8.14 -4.80
CA SER A 29 -1.73 7.79 -5.76
C SER A 29 -1.82 6.27 -6.03
N GLY A 30 -0.95 5.47 -5.42
CA GLY A 30 -0.87 4.03 -5.61
C GLY A 30 -1.99 3.28 -4.89
N VAL A 31 -2.25 2.05 -5.33
CA VAL A 31 -3.25 1.19 -4.67
C VAL A 31 -2.73 0.82 -3.28
N SER A 32 -3.33 1.40 -2.25
CA SER A 32 -2.97 1.14 -0.86
C SER A 32 -4.21 0.92 0.02
N ALA A 33 -4.01 0.29 1.17
CA ALA A 33 -5.04 0.14 2.19
C ALA A 33 -4.40 0.24 3.58
N GLN A 34 -5.12 0.88 4.51
CA GLN A 34 -4.77 0.83 5.92
C GLN A 34 -5.40 -0.40 6.56
N HIS A 35 -4.57 -1.24 7.20
CA HIS A 35 -5.04 -2.40 7.94
C HIS A 35 -4.22 -2.59 9.22
N ALA A 36 -4.89 -2.73 10.37
CA ALA A 36 -4.26 -2.85 11.69
C ALA A 36 -3.27 -1.69 12.01
N GLY A 37 -3.59 -0.46 11.61
CA GLY A 37 -2.75 0.72 11.83
C GLY A 37 -1.49 0.79 10.95
N ARG A 38 -1.38 -0.06 9.92
CA ARG A 38 -0.26 -0.11 8.98
C ARG A 38 -0.78 0.13 7.56
N ALA A 39 -0.05 0.90 6.77
CA ALA A 39 -0.32 1.06 5.34
C ALA A 39 0.27 -0.14 4.58
N TYR A 40 -0.53 -0.73 3.70
CA TYR A 40 -0.15 -1.79 2.77
C TYR A 40 -0.33 -1.29 1.35
N TRP A 41 0.55 -1.72 0.44
CA TRP A 41 0.51 -1.37 -0.98
C TRP A 41 0.33 -2.63 -1.81
N PHE A 42 -0.37 -2.47 -2.93
CA PHE A 42 -0.78 -3.56 -3.78
C PHE A 42 -0.47 -3.25 -5.24
N CYS A 43 -0.21 -4.28 -6.03
CA CYS A 43 0.08 -4.12 -7.45
C CYS A 43 -1.18 -3.73 -8.24
N GLY A 44 -2.36 -3.96 -7.66
CA GLY A 44 -3.64 -3.60 -8.23
C GLY A 44 -4.79 -3.70 -7.24
N THR A 45 -5.96 -3.23 -7.67
CA THR A 45 -7.21 -3.27 -6.89
C THR A 45 -7.68 -4.69 -6.57
N GLY A 46 -7.34 -5.68 -7.41
CA GLY A 46 -7.62 -7.10 -7.15
C GLY A 46 -6.87 -7.62 -5.92
N CYS A 47 -5.55 -7.41 -5.84
CA CYS A 47 -4.75 -7.77 -4.67
C CYS A 47 -5.22 -7.02 -3.41
N ARG A 48 -5.51 -5.71 -3.54
CA ARG A 48 -6.07 -4.95 -2.42
C ARG A 48 -7.36 -5.56 -1.89
N GLN A 49 -8.28 -5.95 -2.76
CA GLN A 49 -9.54 -6.57 -2.34
C GLN A 49 -9.32 -7.95 -1.73
N ALA A 50 -8.50 -8.81 -2.34
CA ALA A 50 -8.17 -10.11 -1.78
C ALA A 50 -7.56 -9.97 -0.38
N PHE A 51 -6.64 -9.02 -0.18
CA PHE A 51 -6.06 -8.75 1.12
C PHE A 51 -7.08 -8.18 2.13
N LEU A 52 -8.03 -7.36 1.69
CA LEU A 52 -9.08 -6.86 2.59
C LEU A 52 -10.10 -7.95 2.96
N ASP A 53 -10.33 -8.90 2.06
CA ASP A 53 -11.23 -10.04 2.25
C ASP A 53 -10.65 -11.05 3.26
N ASP A 54 -9.38 -11.43 3.10
CA ASP A 54 -8.72 -12.38 4.01
C ASP A 54 -7.26 -12.00 4.34
N PRO A 55 -7.03 -10.89 5.09
CA PRO A 55 -5.69 -10.39 5.37
C PRO A 55 -4.85 -11.35 6.21
N ALA A 56 -5.50 -12.17 7.05
CA ALA A 56 -4.82 -13.15 7.89
C ALA A 56 -4.13 -14.24 7.06
N ARG A 57 -4.68 -14.57 5.88
CA ARG A 57 -4.13 -15.57 4.94
C ARG A 57 -2.79 -15.16 4.33
N PHE A 58 -2.66 -13.87 4.06
CA PHE A 58 -1.54 -13.31 3.29
C PHE A 58 -0.42 -12.76 4.20
N ARG A 59 -0.60 -12.79 5.52
CA ARG A 59 0.39 -12.34 6.52
C ARG A 59 1.34 -13.47 6.98
N GLY A 60 1.61 -14.43 6.10
CA GLY A 60 2.50 -15.58 6.35
C GLY A 60 3.98 -15.21 6.31
#